data_AF-A0A1A8XE21-F1
#
_entry.id   AF-A0A1A8XE21-F1
#
_cell.length_a   1.000
_cell.length_b   1.000
_cell.length_c   1.000
_cell.angle_alpha   90.00
_cell.angle_beta   90.00
_cell.angle_gamma   90.00
#
_symmetry.space_group_name_H-M   'P 1'
#
loop_
_entity.id
_entity.type
_entity.pdbx_description
1 polymer ?
#
loop_
_entity_poly.entity_id
_entity_poly.type
_entity_poly.pdbx_seq_one_letter_code
_entity_poly.pdbx_strand_id
1 'polypeptide(L)'
;MVGDKNIISLPSSLNYRHLNNFGYDLYGDDMKCDKLQDDLKKRHSNIENFCLKLTGILKKFDNLKITSLSDNDRCSVVIYWMYDTIFKDIIDKKVHDDILSFIGYISNLFQHFHEEKKCPFQGNLTDKGVFYKMKMLYYYGIDYDSIVVQQNNLLFECTEDYSNYIKAYVQTYNDIEAECKGNSSSLYCSLLEEIKRIKYKNDLSKLEYCTPLLKEGHEFRSEMGDHNSDEEEAETSYAPITSGSNVGLSVVFSLLGILFISSIFYK
;
A
#
# COMPACT_ATOMS: atom_id res chain seq x y z
N MET A 1 2.09 -12.90 4.57
CA MET A 1 0.97 -12.16 5.19
C MET A 1 -0.14 -12.07 4.17
N VAL A 2 -1.29 -12.69 4.45
CA VAL A 2 -2.49 -12.49 3.62
C VAL A 2 -2.99 -11.09 3.96
N GLY A 3 -2.90 -10.16 3.01
CA GLY A 3 -3.41 -8.80 3.21
C GLY A 3 -4.93 -8.81 3.38
N ASP A 4 -5.45 -7.79 4.06
CA ASP A 4 -6.90 -7.63 4.26
C ASP A 4 -7.67 -7.74 2.93
N LYS A 5 -8.69 -8.63 2.89
CA LYS A 5 -9.46 -8.94 1.67
C LYS A 5 -10.08 -7.70 1.02
N ASN A 6 -10.49 -6.73 1.85
CA ASN A 6 -11.14 -5.52 1.40
C ASN A 6 -10.13 -4.53 0.82
N ILE A 7 -8.93 -4.45 1.39
CA ILE A 7 -7.85 -3.59 0.86
C ILE A 7 -7.30 -4.16 -0.46
N ILE A 8 -7.06 -5.48 -0.54
CA ILE A 8 -6.46 -6.10 -1.73
C ILE A 8 -7.40 -6.12 -2.95
N SER A 9 -8.69 -5.85 -2.75
CA SER A 9 -9.67 -5.68 -3.82
C SER A 9 -9.75 -4.25 -4.36
N LEU A 10 -9.15 -3.26 -3.68
CA LEU A 10 -9.17 -1.88 -4.15
C LEU A 10 -8.34 -1.69 -5.44
N PRO A 11 -8.79 -0.82 -6.37
CA PRO A 11 -8.10 -0.56 -7.64
C PRO A 11 -6.59 -0.34 -7.52
N SER A 12 -6.14 0.48 -6.56
CA SER A 12 -4.73 0.75 -6.31
C SER A 12 -3.94 -0.52 -5.97
N SER A 13 -4.48 -1.36 -5.08
CA SER A 13 -3.90 -2.65 -4.71
C SER A 13 -3.90 -3.64 -5.89
N LEU A 14 -4.96 -3.66 -6.70
CA LEU A 14 -5.05 -4.47 -7.91
C LEU A 14 -3.97 -4.06 -8.92
N ASN A 15 -3.75 -2.76 -9.12
CA ASN A 15 -2.69 -2.24 -9.99
C ASN A 15 -1.30 -2.71 -9.52
N TYR A 16 -0.99 -2.61 -8.22
CA TYR A 16 0.28 -3.07 -7.68
C TYR A 16 0.49 -4.56 -7.90
N ARG A 17 -0.55 -5.35 -7.61
CA ARG A 17 -0.50 -6.79 -7.82
C ARG A 17 -0.25 -7.11 -9.29
N HIS A 18 -0.89 -6.39 -10.21
CA HIS A 18 -0.70 -6.56 -11.64
C HIS A 18 0.74 -6.21 -12.06
N LEU A 19 1.23 -5.01 -11.74
CA LEU A 19 2.57 -4.55 -12.10
C LEU A 19 3.68 -5.45 -11.50
N ASN A 20 3.47 -5.98 -10.29
CA ASN A 20 4.47 -6.80 -9.63
C ASN A 20 4.48 -8.27 -10.07
N ASN A 21 3.31 -8.84 -10.39
CA ASN A 21 3.16 -10.31 -10.51
C ASN A 21 2.86 -10.79 -11.94
N PHE A 22 2.65 -9.89 -12.91
CA PHE A 22 2.36 -10.30 -14.29
C PHE A 22 3.58 -10.88 -15.04
N GLY A 23 4.78 -10.82 -14.46
CA GLY A 23 6.01 -11.30 -15.10
C GLY A 23 6.56 -10.33 -16.14
N TYR A 24 6.44 -9.02 -15.90
CA TYR A 24 6.93 -7.99 -16.84
C TYR A 24 8.44 -8.05 -17.05
N ASP A 25 9.19 -8.54 -16.07
CA ASP A 25 10.62 -8.82 -16.15
C ASP A 25 11.00 -9.72 -17.34
N LEU A 26 10.14 -10.66 -17.74
CA LEU A 26 10.36 -11.50 -18.93
C LEU A 26 10.36 -10.72 -20.26
N TYR A 27 9.87 -9.48 -20.24
CA TYR A 27 9.89 -8.56 -21.38
C TYR A 27 10.92 -7.44 -21.21
N GLY A 28 11.72 -7.49 -20.15
CA GLY A 28 12.75 -6.51 -19.83
C GLY A 28 13.83 -6.41 -20.90
N ASP A 29 14.65 -5.36 -20.79
CA ASP A 29 15.77 -5.10 -21.69
C ASP A 29 17.09 -5.26 -20.91
N ASP A 30 17.68 -6.45 -20.98
CA ASP A 30 18.90 -6.80 -20.27
C ASP A 30 20.04 -5.82 -20.57
N MET A 31 20.20 -5.43 -21.84
CA MET A 31 21.27 -4.50 -22.25
C MET A 31 21.10 -3.12 -21.60
N LYS A 32 19.88 -2.60 -21.53
CA LYS A 32 19.61 -1.35 -20.80
C LYS A 32 19.83 -1.49 -19.30
N CYS A 33 19.52 -2.65 -18.74
CA CYS A 33 19.69 -2.90 -17.31
C CYS A 33 21.14 -3.13 -16.90
N ASP A 34 21.95 -3.76 -17.75
CA ASP A 34 23.39 -3.82 -17.59
C ASP A 34 24.01 -2.43 -17.63
N LYS A 35 23.62 -1.62 -18.63
CA LYS A 35 24.07 -0.24 -18.75
C LYS A 35 23.69 0.59 -17.53
N LEU A 36 22.45 0.48 -17.03
CA LEU A 36 22.01 1.19 -15.82
C LEU A 36 22.91 0.83 -14.63
N GLN A 37 23.23 -0.45 -14.43
CA GLN A 37 24.09 -0.87 -13.33
C GLN A 37 25.53 -0.35 -13.49
N ASP A 38 26.05 -0.30 -14.71
CA ASP A 38 27.38 0.28 -15.00
C ASP A 38 27.41 1.78 -14.76
N ASP A 39 26.38 2.50 -15.21
CA ASP A 39 26.22 3.95 -15.02
C ASP A 39 26.11 4.30 -13.51
N LEU A 40 25.40 3.47 -12.74
CA LEU A 40 25.33 3.54 -11.28
C LEU A 40 26.60 3.06 -10.58
N LYS A 41 27.53 2.42 -11.30
CA LYS A 41 28.71 1.72 -10.76
C LYS A 41 28.34 0.75 -9.63
N LYS A 42 27.18 0.10 -9.75
CA LYS A 42 26.60 -0.76 -8.73
C LYS A 42 25.89 -1.94 -9.36
N ARG A 43 26.52 -3.11 -9.25
CA ARG A 43 25.92 -4.40 -9.63
C ARG A 43 25.15 -4.96 -8.42
N HIS A 44 23.83 -5.08 -8.56
CA HIS A 44 22.97 -5.57 -7.49
C HIS A 44 21.64 -6.10 -8.04
N SER A 45 21.21 -7.27 -7.58
CA SER A 45 20.00 -7.94 -8.06
C SER A 45 18.73 -7.09 -7.91
N ASN A 46 18.58 -6.31 -6.83
CA ASN A 46 17.44 -5.38 -6.71
C ASN A 46 17.39 -4.33 -7.83
N ILE A 47 18.55 -3.83 -8.31
CA ILE A 47 18.60 -2.84 -9.40
C ILE A 47 18.23 -3.53 -10.72
N GLU A 48 18.80 -4.70 -10.97
CA GLU A 48 18.51 -5.54 -12.13
C GLU A 48 17.02 -5.91 -12.20
N ASN A 49 16.47 -6.48 -11.12
CA ASN A 49 15.07 -6.87 -11.02
C ASN A 49 14.12 -5.68 -11.23
N PHE A 50 14.43 -4.54 -10.62
CA PHE A 50 13.66 -3.31 -10.83
C PHE A 50 13.71 -2.86 -12.29
N CYS A 51 14.90 -2.82 -12.88
CA CYS A 51 15.08 -2.36 -14.25
C CYS A 51 14.40 -3.28 -15.27
N LEU A 52 14.54 -4.59 -15.15
CA LEU A 52 13.90 -5.56 -16.04
C LEU A 52 12.38 -5.41 -15.99
N LYS A 53 11.83 -5.26 -14.79
CA LYS A 53 10.40 -5.05 -14.59
C LYS A 53 9.94 -3.71 -15.18
N LEU A 54 10.66 -2.62 -14.90
CA LEU A 54 10.33 -1.30 -15.44
C LEU A 54 10.37 -1.28 -16.97
N THR A 55 11.47 -1.73 -17.58
CA THR A 55 11.61 -1.76 -19.05
C THR A 55 10.57 -2.66 -19.70
N GLY A 56 10.22 -3.79 -19.08
CA GLY A 56 9.13 -4.65 -19.52
C GLY A 56 7.74 -4.02 -19.42
N ILE A 57 7.45 -3.31 -18.32
CA ILE A 57 6.22 -2.51 -18.15
C ILE A 57 6.12 -1.45 -19.26
N LEU A 58 7.20 -0.71 -19.51
CA LEU A 58 7.24 0.32 -20.56
C LEU A 58 7.00 -0.30 -21.94
N LYS A 59 7.64 -1.44 -22.24
CA LYS A 59 7.45 -2.18 -23.50
C LYS A 59 6.02 -2.69 -23.69
N LYS A 60 5.32 -3.02 -22.60
CA LYS A 60 3.94 -3.56 -22.61
C LYS A 60 2.89 -2.52 -22.24
N PHE A 61 3.25 -1.24 -22.20
CA PHE A 61 2.42 -0.18 -21.63
C PHE A 61 0.99 -0.11 -22.19
N ASP A 62 0.83 -0.23 -23.51
CA ASP A 62 -0.50 -0.17 -24.14
C ASP A 62 -1.43 -1.29 -23.67
N ASN A 63 -0.86 -2.42 -23.27
CA ASN A 63 -1.57 -3.64 -22.86
C ASN A 63 -1.73 -3.75 -21.34
N LEU A 64 -1.30 -2.74 -20.57
CA LEU A 64 -1.46 -2.76 -19.11
C LEU A 64 -2.95 -2.73 -18.76
N LYS A 65 -3.37 -3.72 -17.96
CA LYS A 65 -4.73 -3.81 -17.42
C LYS A 65 -4.76 -3.18 -16.03
N ILE A 66 -4.68 -1.86 -15.99
CA ILE A 66 -4.63 -1.05 -14.77
C ILE A 66 -5.75 0.00 -14.76
N THR A 67 -6.20 0.35 -13.57
CA THR A 67 -7.17 1.42 -13.33
C THR A 67 -6.45 2.73 -12.98
N SER A 68 -6.77 3.83 -13.65
CA SER A 68 -6.23 5.17 -13.38
C SER A 68 -7.35 6.17 -13.11
N LEU A 69 -7.01 7.41 -12.69
CA LEU A 69 -8.02 8.45 -12.45
C LEU A 69 -8.80 8.81 -13.72
N SER A 70 -8.16 8.68 -14.88
CA SER A 70 -8.76 8.80 -16.21
C SER A 70 -8.05 7.91 -17.23
N ASP A 71 -8.67 7.66 -18.39
CA ASP A 71 -8.12 6.77 -19.43
C ASP A 71 -6.71 7.17 -19.91
N ASN A 72 -6.39 8.47 -19.87
CA ASN A 72 -5.11 9.03 -20.32
C ASN A 72 -4.06 9.12 -19.21
N ASP A 73 -4.35 8.64 -18.01
CA ASP A 73 -3.54 8.85 -16.80
C ASP A 73 -2.87 7.56 -16.28
N ARG A 74 -2.79 6.52 -17.13
CA ARG A 74 -2.06 5.27 -16.84
C ARG A 74 -0.58 5.50 -16.48
N CYS A 75 -0.01 6.60 -16.96
CA CYS A 75 1.34 7.05 -16.65
C CYS A 75 1.57 7.25 -15.16
N SER A 76 0.66 7.95 -14.49
CA SER A 76 0.80 8.27 -13.08
C SER A 76 0.85 6.99 -12.23
N VAL A 77 0.05 5.98 -12.57
CA VAL A 77 0.10 4.66 -11.91
C VAL A 77 1.49 4.04 -12.01
N VAL A 78 2.08 4.00 -13.21
CA VAL A 78 3.43 3.43 -13.44
C VAL A 78 4.51 4.26 -12.74
N ILE A 79 4.42 5.59 -12.79
CA ILE A 79 5.38 6.50 -12.14
C ILE A 79 5.33 6.31 -10.61
N TYR A 80 4.14 6.27 -10.00
CA TYR A 80 4.04 6.06 -8.56
C TYR A 80 4.54 4.67 -8.14
N TRP A 81 4.23 3.62 -8.91
CA TRP A 81 4.79 2.28 -8.68
C TRP A 81 6.32 2.27 -8.78
N MET A 82 6.88 2.96 -9.79
CA MET A 82 8.32 3.06 -10.01
C MET A 82 9.00 3.73 -8.81
N TYR A 83 8.53 4.91 -8.39
CA TYR A 83 9.10 5.60 -7.22
C TYR A 83 8.94 4.79 -5.94
N ASP A 84 7.79 4.15 -5.72
CA ASP A 84 7.57 3.31 -4.53
C ASP A 84 8.57 2.15 -4.48
N THR A 85 8.81 1.51 -5.62
CA THR A 85 9.77 0.41 -5.75
C THR A 85 11.19 0.89 -5.53
N ILE A 86 11.57 2.06 -6.08
CA ILE A 86 12.88 2.66 -5.85
C ILE A 86 13.09 2.96 -4.36
N PHE A 87 12.15 3.65 -3.71
CA PHE A 87 12.26 3.95 -2.29
C PHE A 87 12.36 2.68 -1.46
N LYS A 88 11.47 1.71 -1.67
CA LYS A 88 11.38 0.50 -0.85
C LYS A 88 12.53 -0.48 -1.07
N ASP A 89 12.88 -0.76 -2.32
CA ASP A 89 13.78 -1.86 -2.66
C ASP A 89 15.22 -1.41 -2.92
N ILE A 90 15.44 -0.12 -3.10
CA ILE A 90 16.75 0.44 -3.42
C ILE A 90 17.23 1.37 -2.30
N ILE A 91 16.48 2.43 -2.00
CA ILE A 91 16.91 3.46 -1.03
C ILE A 91 16.82 2.94 0.41
N ASP A 92 15.65 2.46 0.83
CA ASP A 92 15.42 2.01 2.21
C ASP A 92 16.24 0.76 2.57
N LYS A 93 16.53 -0.07 1.55
CA LYS A 93 17.43 -1.22 1.67
C LYS A 93 18.91 -0.87 1.52
N LYS A 94 19.26 0.41 1.32
CA LYS A 94 20.64 0.90 1.17
C LYS A 94 21.41 0.19 0.04
N VAL A 95 20.70 -0.15 -1.03
CA VAL A 95 21.33 -0.67 -2.27
C VAL A 95 22.02 0.47 -3.01
N HIS A 96 21.40 1.66 -2.98
CA HIS A 96 21.94 2.92 -3.46
C HIS A 96 21.40 4.04 -2.56
N ASP A 97 22.23 5.03 -2.23
CA ASP A 97 21.88 6.05 -1.22
C ASP A 97 21.43 7.39 -1.83
N ASP A 98 21.69 7.62 -3.12
CA ASP A 98 21.33 8.86 -3.81
C ASP A 98 20.18 8.63 -4.79
N ILE A 99 18.98 9.07 -4.41
CA ILE A 99 17.79 8.99 -5.26
C ILE A 99 17.86 9.93 -6.47
N LEU A 100 18.52 11.09 -6.37
CA LEU A 100 18.60 12.05 -7.47
C LEU A 100 19.41 11.47 -8.63
N SER A 101 20.59 10.92 -8.32
CA SER A 101 21.40 10.20 -9.30
C SER A 101 20.64 9.03 -9.92
N PHE A 102 19.96 8.23 -9.09
CA PHE A 102 19.19 7.08 -9.58
C PHE A 102 18.08 7.50 -10.56
N ILE A 103 17.26 8.48 -10.19
CA ILE A 103 16.19 9.03 -11.05
C ILE A 103 16.75 9.66 -12.32
N GLY A 104 17.92 10.29 -12.25
CA GLY A 104 18.64 10.80 -13.42
C GLY A 104 18.89 9.71 -14.46
N TYR A 105 19.40 8.55 -14.04
CA TYR A 105 19.62 7.43 -14.96
C TYR A 105 18.33 6.78 -15.44
N ILE A 106 17.31 6.70 -14.58
CA ILE A 106 15.98 6.19 -15.00
C ILE A 106 15.34 7.07 -16.06
N SER A 107 15.55 8.39 -16.02
CA SER A 107 15.02 9.29 -17.05
C SER A 107 15.47 8.90 -18.47
N ASN A 108 16.68 8.36 -18.63
CA ASN A 108 17.19 7.88 -19.90
C ASN A 108 16.42 6.65 -20.43
N LEU A 109 15.89 5.81 -19.53
CA LEU A 109 15.05 4.67 -19.92
C LEU A 109 13.67 5.13 -20.44
N PHE A 110 13.21 6.30 -19.99
CA PHE A 110 11.94 6.90 -20.38
C PHE A 110 12.02 7.75 -21.66
N GLN A 111 13.20 8.13 -22.13
CA GLN A 111 13.34 9.12 -23.21
C GLN A 111 12.59 8.71 -24.50
N HIS A 112 12.82 7.50 -25.01
CA HIS A 112 12.09 6.99 -26.19
C HIS A 112 10.61 6.73 -25.91
N PHE A 113 10.29 6.33 -24.68
CA PHE A 113 8.93 6.03 -24.29
C PHE A 113 8.04 7.29 -24.23
N HIS A 114 8.62 8.41 -23.80
CA HIS A 114 7.94 9.70 -23.72
C HIS A 114 7.41 10.14 -25.09
N GLU A 115 8.25 10.06 -26.12
CA GLU A 115 7.95 10.51 -27.49
C GLU A 115 6.78 9.72 -28.09
N GLU A 116 6.74 8.40 -27.87
CA GLU A 116 5.73 7.52 -28.45
C GLU A 116 4.40 7.53 -27.67
N LYS A 117 4.46 7.56 -26.34
CA LYS A 117 3.29 7.28 -25.47
C LYS A 117 2.68 8.51 -24.82
N LYS A 118 3.26 9.70 -25.04
CA LYS A 118 2.86 10.95 -24.36
C LYS A 118 2.83 10.78 -22.84
N CYS A 119 3.79 10.02 -22.32
CA CYS A 119 3.94 9.72 -20.92
C CYS A 119 5.13 10.53 -20.37
N PRO A 120 4.94 11.76 -19.89
CA PRO A 120 6.03 12.57 -19.39
C PRO A 120 6.63 11.94 -18.15
N PHE A 121 7.95 11.75 -18.17
CA PHE A 121 8.69 11.37 -16.98
C PHE A 121 8.60 12.49 -15.95
N GLN A 122 8.18 12.15 -14.73
CA GLN A 122 8.10 13.08 -13.60
C GLN A 122 9.31 12.87 -12.69
N GLY A 123 10.42 13.54 -12.99
CA GLY A 123 11.69 13.38 -12.25
C GLY A 123 11.75 14.06 -10.88
N ASN A 124 10.70 14.77 -10.45
CA ASN A 124 10.70 15.65 -9.29
C ASN A 124 10.08 15.03 -8.01
N LEU A 125 9.77 13.73 -8.00
CA LEU A 125 9.22 13.02 -6.83
C LEU A 125 10.31 12.42 -5.93
N THR A 126 11.48 13.06 -5.85
CA THR A 126 12.66 12.55 -5.13
C THR A 126 12.60 12.83 -3.62
N ASP A 127 11.79 13.79 -3.18
CA ASP A 127 11.47 13.94 -1.76
C ASP A 127 10.46 12.87 -1.33
N LYS A 128 10.87 12.03 -0.38
CA LYS A 128 10.09 10.87 0.06
C LYS A 128 8.74 11.27 0.66
N GLY A 129 8.69 12.36 1.44
CA GLY A 129 7.46 12.84 2.08
C GLY A 129 6.46 13.38 1.06
N VAL A 130 6.93 14.20 0.12
CA VAL A 130 6.13 14.72 -1.01
C VAL A 130 5.62 13.56 -1.86
N PHE A 131 6.48 12.61 -2.20
CA PHE A 131 6.11 11.43 -2.96
C PHE A 131 4.96 10.66 -2.29
N TYR A 132 5.08 10.32 -1.00
CA TYR A 132 4.04 9.55 -0.31
C TYR A 132 2.72 10.30 -0.21
N LYS A 133 2.74 11.62 0.02
CA LYS A 133 1.53 12.44 -0.02
C LYS A 133 0.85 12.38 -1.39
N MET A 134 1.61 12.55 -2.47
CA MET A 134 1.08 12.48 -3.84
C MET A 134 0.53 11.09 -4.17
N LYS A 135 1.28 10.03 -3.85
CA LYS A 135 0.84 8.65 -4.03
C LYS A 135 -0.46 8.37 -3.30
N MET A 136 -0.53 8.72 -2.01
CA MET A 136 -1.74 8.50 -1.20
C MET A 136 -2.94 9.28 -1.72
N LEU A 137 -2.75 10.55 -2.11
CA LEU A 137 -3.81 11.37 -2.68
C LEU A 137 -4.34 10.81 -4.01
N TYR A 138 -3.44 10.43 -4.92
CA TYR A 138 -3.82 9.78 -6.17
C TYR A 138 -4.57 8.47 -5.91
N TYR A 139 -4.06 7.65 -4.99
CA TYR A 139 -4.57 6.30 -4.76
C TYR A 139 -5.94 6.36 -4.10
N TYR A 140 -6.13 7.35 -3.23
CA TYR A 140 -7.44 7.63 -2.68
C TYR A 140 -8.43 8.02 -3.78
N GLY A 141 -8.03 8.88 -4.72
CA GLY A 141 -8.88 9.28 -5.85
C GLY A 141 -9.35 8.08 -6.70
N ILE A 142 -8.45 7.14 -7.03
CA ILE A 142 -8.80 5.93 -7.81
C ILE A 142 -9.64 4.94 -6.99
N ASP A 143 -9.40 4.82 -5.69
CA ASP A 143 -10.07 3.82 -4.85
C ASP A 143 -11.45 4.29 -4.36
N TYR A 144 -11.69 5.60 -4.31
CA TYR A 144 -12.86 6.21 -3.69
C TYR A 144 -14.19 5.55 -4.09
N ASP A 145 -14.43 5.35 -5.39
CA ASP A 145 -15.73 4.81 -5.84
C ASP A 145 -15.89 3.35 -5.43
N SER A 146 -14.79 2.58 -5.45
CA SER A 146 -14.79 1.18 -4.98
C SER A 146 -15.00 1.09 -3.48
N ILE A 147 -14.42 2.01 -2.70
CA ILE A 147 -14.64 2.10 -1.26
C ILE A 147 -16.12 2.38 -0.96
N VAL A 148 -16.72 3.36 -1.63
CA VAL A 148 -18.14 3.72 -1.46
C VAL A 148 -19.05 2.55 -1.82
N VAL A 149 -18.81 1.89 -2.95
CA VAL A 149 -19.62 0.72 -3.37
C VAL A 149 -19.47 -0.43 -2.37
N GLN A 150 -18.24 -0.69 -1.92
CA GLN A 150 -17.94 -1.78 -0.99
C GLN A 150 -18.61 -1.56 0.37
N GLN A 151 -18.51 -0.35 0.94
CA GLN A 151 -19.13 -0.03 2.24
C GLN A 151 -20.66 -0.08 2.21
N ASN A 152 -21.29 0.17 1.06
CA ASN A 152 -22.75 0.07 0.89
C ASN A 152 -23.25 -1.36 0.65
N ASN A 153 -22.35 -2.34 0.53
CA ASN A 153 -22.74 -3.74 0.34
C ASN A 153 -23.20 -4.36 1.67
N LEU A 154 -24.37 -4.99 1.70
CA LEU A 154 -24.94 -5.63 2.89
C LEU A 154 -24.06 -6.76 3.46
N LEU A 155 -23.20 -7.37 2.63
CA LEU A 155 -22.28 -8.43 3.03
C LEU A 155 -20.88 -7.90 3.40
N PHE A 156 -20.70 -6.58 3.42
CA PHE A 156 -19.43 -5.97 3.77
C PHE A 156 -19.14 -6.11 5.27
N GLU A 157 -18.00 -6.71 5.58
CA GLU A 157 -17.47 -6.78 6.93
C GLU A 157 -16.31 -5.79 7.05
N CYS A 158 -16.49 -4.79 7.91
CA CYS A 158 -15.43 -3.85 8.23
C CYS A 158 -14.40 -4.52 9.13
N THR A 159 -13.15 -4.48 8.69
CA THR A 159 -12.00 -4.89 9.50
C THR A 159 -11.29 -3.67 10.06
N GLU A 160 -10.51 -3.86 11.13
CA GLU A 160 -9.68 -2.80 11.68
C GLU A 160 -8.66 -2.28 10.67
N ASP A 161 -7.99 -3.18 9.95
CA ASP A 161 -7.02 -2.84 8.89
C ASP A 161 -7.65 -1.97 7.80
N TYR A 162 -8.82 -2.36 7.29
CA TYR A 162 -9.52 -1.59 6.27
C TYR A 162 -9.97 -0.22 6.80
N SER A 163 -10.55 -0.17 8.00
CA SER A 163 -10.96 1.09 8.62
C SER A 163 -9.78 2.06 8.78
N ASN A 164 -8.65 1.57 9.30
CA ASN A 164 -7.42 2.36 9.44
C ASN A 164 -6.86 2.81 8.10
N TYR A 165 -6.97 1.97 7.06
CA TYR A 165 -6.56 2.31 5.70
C TYR A 165 -7.36 3.49 5.14
N ILE A 166 -8.69 3.46 5.25
CA ILE A 166 -9.56 4.57 4.81
C ILE A 166 -9.29 5.83 5.63
N LYS A 167 -9.11 5.68 6.95
CA LYS A 167 -8.77 6.80 7.82
C LYS A 167 -7.47 7.50 7.39
N ALA A 168 -6.44 6.73 7.02
CA ALA A 168 -5.18 7.28 6.53
C ALA A 168 -5.35 8.06 5.22
N TYR A 169 -6.20 7.59 4.30
CA TYR A 169 -6.55 8.33 3.09
C TYR A 169 -7.24 9.67 3.39
N VAL A 170 -8.29 9.65 4.20
CA VAL A 170 -9.07 10.85 4.54
C VAL A 170 -8.19 11.87 5.26
N GLN A 171 -7.36 11.41 6.22
CA GLN A 171 -6.45 12.28 6.94
C GLN A 171 -5.40 12.91 6.00
N THR A 172 -4.77 12.12 5.13
CA THR A 172 -3.79 12.63 4.16
C THR A 172 -4.42 13.65 3.21
N TYR A 173 -5.64 13.39 2.73
CA TYR A 173 -6.39 14.34 1.90
C TYR A 173 -6.61 15.66 2.64
N ASN A 174 -7.10 15.60 3.88
CA ASN A 174 -7.43 16.80 4.67
C ASN A 174 -6.18 17.62 5.01
N ASP A 175 -5.07 16.96 5.32
CA ASP A 175 -3.78 17.61 5.56
C ASP A 175 -3.29 18.35 4.31
N ILE A 176 -3.34 17.69 3.14
CA ILE A 176 -2.99 18.29 1.85
C ILE A 176 -3.93 19.48 1.56
N GLU A 177 -5.24 19.32 1.73
CA GLU A 177 -6.20 20.39 1.50
C GLU A 177 -5.94 21.61 2.41
N ALA A 178 -5.56 21.40 3.67
CA ALA A 178 -5.18 22.47 4.59
C ALA A 178 -3.90 23.18 4.15
N GLU A 179 -2.86 22.43 3.76
CA GLU A 179 -1.59 22.99 3.29
C GLU A 179 -1.75 23.81 1.99
N CYS A 180 -2.61 23.36 1.08
CA CYS A 180 -2.84 24.05 -0.19
C CYS A 180 -3.57 25.39 -0.08
N LYS A 181 -4.21 25.68 1.07
CA LYS A 181 -4.79 27.00 1.35
C LYS A 181 -3.71 28.09 1.51
N GLY A 182 -2.51 27.70 1.94
CA GLY A 182 -1.38 28.61 2.18
C GLY A 182 -0.32 28.63 1.08
N ASN A 183 -0.23 27.58 0.26
CA ASN A 183 0.73 27.48 -0.84
C ASN A 183 0.17 26.64 -2.00
N SER A 184 -0.28 27.29 -3.07
CA SER A 184 -0.85 26.61 -4.25
C SER A 184 0.19 26.02 -5.21
N SER A 185 1.49 26.19 -4.96
CA SER A 185 2.55 25.83 -5.92
C SER A 185 3.14 24.42 -5.74
N SER A 186 2.76 23.70 -4.68
CA SER A 186 3.28 22.34 -4.47
C SER A 186 2.69 21.34 -5.48
N LEU A 187 3.43 20.25 -5.71
CA LEU A 187 3.01 19.19 -6.64
C LEU A 187 1.70 18.51 -6.20
N TYR A 188 1.55 18.27 -4.90
CA TYR A 188 0.32 17.66 -4.36
C TYR A 188 -0.88 18.62 -4.41
N CYS A 189 -0.68 19.95 -4.39
CA CYS A 189 -1.77 20.90 -4.60
C CYS A 189 -2.27 20.89 -6.05
N SER A 190 -1.36 20.78 -7.01
CA SER A 190 -1.74 20.65 -8.42
C SER A 190 -2.54 19.36 -8.66
N LEU A 191 -2.11 18.24 -8.07
CA LEU A 191 -2.85 16.97 -8.11
C LEU A 191 -4.22 17.06 -7.43
N LEU A 192 -4.31 17.72 -6.27
CA LEU A 192 -5.58 17.93 -5.57
C LEU A 192 -6.58 18.66 -6.46
N GLU A 193 -6.15 19.74 -7.12
CA GLU A 193 -6.99 20.51 -8.02
C GLU A 193 -7.42 19.72 -9.26
N GLU A 194 -6.56 18.84 -9.78
CA GLU A 194 -6.94 17.90 -10.84
C GLU A 194 -8.03 16.94 -10.39
N ILE A 195 -7.84 16.30 -9.24
CA ILE A 195 -8.82 15.35 -8.67
C ILE A 195 -10.17 16.04 -8.40
N LYS A 196 -10.16 17.26 -7.85
CA LYS A 196 -11.39 18.05 -7.59
C LYS A 196 -12.18 18.41 -8.85
N ARG A 197 -11.54 18.41 -10.03
CA ARG A 197 -12.24 18.60 -11.32
C ARG A 197 -12.89 17.33 -11.84
N ILE A 198 -12.52 16.16 -11.32
CA ILE A 198 -13.14 14.89 -11.69
C ILE A 198 -14.55 14.84 -11.09
N LYS A 199 -15.54 14.64 -11.95
CA LYS A 199 -16.94 14.54 -11.55
C LYS A 199 -17.10 13.46 -10.47
N TYR A 200 -17.90 13.76 -9.45
CA TYR A 200 -18.19 12.86 -8.32
C TYR A 200 -17.03 12.62 -7.33
N LYS A 201 -15.93 13.38 -7.42
CA LYS A 201 -14.85 13.37 -6.40
C LYS A 201 -14.95 14.53 -5.39
N ASN A 202 -16.11 15.18 -5.31
CA ASN A 202 -16.30 16.39 -4.50
C ASN A 202 -16.39 16.14 -2.99
N ASP A 203 -16.55 14.88 -2.56
CA ASP A 203 -16.79 14.49 -1.17
C ASP A 203 -15.65 13.61 -0.60
N LEU A 204 -14.44 13.70 -1.17
CA LEU A 204 -13.25 12.98 -0.68
C LEU A 204 -12.94 13.29 0.80
N SER A 205 -13.12 14.54 1.25
CA SER A 205 -12.93 14.90 2.67
C SER A 205 -13.98 14.34 3.62
N LYS A 206 -15.14 13.90 3.10
CA LYS A 206 -16.31 13.52 3.90
C LYS A 206 -16.54 12.01 3.98
N LEU A 207 -15.67 11.21 3.36
CA LEU A 207 -15.83 9.77 3.40
C LEU A 207 -15.71 9.28 4.85
N GLU A 208 -16.76 8.64 5.32
CA GLU A 208 -16.75 7.99 6.63
C GLU A 208 -15.99 6.66 6.52
N TYR A 209 -15.05 6.44 7.43
CA TYR A 209 -14.45 5.12 7.60
C TYR A 209 -15.44 4.23 8.37
N CYS A 210 -15.49 2.96 8.00
CA CYS A 210 -16.40 2.02 8.65
C CYS A 210 -15.96 1.69 10.07
N THR A 211 -16.90 1.31 10.92
CA THR A 211 -16.63 0.84 12.28
C THR A 211 -16.39 -0.68 12.26
N PRO A 212 -15.21 -1.17 12.70
CA PRO A 212 -14.98 -2.60 12.82
C PRO A 212 -15.96 -3.22 13.82
N LEU A 213 -16.48 -4.41 13.52
CA LEU A 213 -17.27 -5.15 14.50
C LEU A 213 -16.34 -5.64 15.61
N LEU A 214 -16.72 -5.41 16.86
CA LEU A 214 -16.05 -6.05 17.99
C LEU A 214 -16.21 -7.55 17.84
N LYS A 215 -15.09 -8.28 17.75
CA LYS A 215 -15.12 -9.73 17.92
C LYS A 215 -15.42 -9.99 19.39
N GLU A 216 -16.71 -10.06 19.74
CA GLU A 216 -17.10 -10.66 21.01
C GLU A 216 -16.52 -12.08 21.01
N GLY A 217 -15.73 -12.37 22.03
CA GLY A 217 -15.21 -13.72 22.25
C GLY A 217 -16.40 -14.64 22.44
N HIS A 218 -16.81 -15.34 21.38
CA HIS A 218 -17.71 -16.46 21.47
C HIS A 218 -16.98 -17.58 22.22
N GLU A 219 -16.99 -17.48 23.55
CA GLU A 219 -16.92 -18.64 24.42
C GLU A 219 -18.09 -19.54 24.01
N PHE A 220 -17.77 -20.58 23.25
CA PHE A 220 -18.72 -21.63 22.91
C PHE A 220 -18.98 -22.42 24.20
N ARG A 221 -19.85 -21.87 25.05
CA ARG A 221 -20.35 -22.57 26.22
C ARG A 221 -21.41 -23.54 25.71
N SER A 222 -21.00 -24.77 25.42
CA SER A 222 -21.91 -25.88 25.18
C SER A 222 -22.74 -26.12 26.44
N GLU A 223 -23.91 -25.49 26.53
CA GLU A 223 -24.98 -25.97 27.40
C GLU A 223 -25.75 -27.06 26.65
N MET A 224 -25.37 -28.31 26.89
CA MET A 224 -26.22 -29.45 26.60
C MET A 224 -26.93 -29.83 27.91
N GLY A 225 -28.24 -29.60 27.95
CA GLY A 225 -29.11 -30.03 29.05
C GLY A 225 -29.47 -31.52 28.95
N ASP A 226 -29.28 -32.19 30.09
CA ASP A 226 -30.17 -33.14 30.79
C ASP A 226 -30.82 -34.33 30.04
N HIS A 227 -30.44 -35.57 30.38
CA HIS A 227 -31.24 -36.50 31.21
C HIS A 227 -30.73 -37.96 31.19
N ASN A 228 -30.90 -38.61 32.35
CA ASN A 228 -30.43 -39.91 32.85
C ASN A 228 -30.73 -41.18 32.01
N SER A 229 -29.84 -42.17 32.17
CA SER A 229 -30.21 -43.55 32.56
C SER A 229 -28.99 -44.31 33.11
N ASP A 230 -29.13 -44.83 34.34
CA ASP A 230 -28.17 -45.68 35.05
C ASP A 230 -28.04 -47.08 34.44
N GLU A 231 -26.85 -47.69 34.51
CA GLU A 231 -26.62 -49.06 35.05
C GLU A 231 -25.10 -49.44 35.08
N GLU A 232 -24.73 -50.08 36.20
CA GLU A 232 -23.51 -50.80 36.69
C GLU A 232 -22.69 -51.64 35.66
N GLU A 233 -21.45 -52.12 35.85
CA GLU A 233 -20.32 -52.03 36.80
C GLU A 233 -19.12 -52.73 36.06
N ALA A 234 -17.85 -52.34 36.32
CA ALA A 234 -16.69 -53.24 36.52
C ALA A 234 -15.34 -52.48 36.49
N GLU A 235 -14.47 -52.86 37.43
CA GLU A 235 -13.23 -52.23 37.90
C GLU A 235 -12.04 -52.20 36.91
N THR A 236 -11.13 -51.21 37.04
CA THR A 236 -9.80 -51.38 37.68
C THR A 236 -8.91 -50.11 37.66
N SER A 237 -8.43 -49.75 38.86
CA SER A 237 -7.18 -49.08 39.30
C SER A 237 -6.49 -47.99 38.44
N TYR A 238 -6.34 -46.77 38.96
CA TYR A 238 -5.27 -46.30 39.87
C TYR A 238 -5.46 -44.78 40.12
N ALA A 239 -5.20 -44.33 41.35
CA ALA A 239 -5.51 -42.99 41.86
C ALA A 239 -4.24 -42.08 41.92
N PRO A 240 -4.28 -40.86 42.51
CA PRO A 240 -4.18 -39.60 41.77
C PRO A 240 -3.01 -38.71 42.23
N ILE A 241 -2.59 -37.71 41.44
CA ILE A 241 -1.90 -36.53 42.01
C ILE A 241 -2.36 -35.24 41.33
N THR A 242 -2.82 -34.35 42.20
CA THR A 242 -3.23 -32.96 42.07
C THR A 242 -2.07 -32.03 41.70
N SER A 243 -2.37 -30.91 41.04
CA SER A 243 -2.09 -29.55 41.55
C SER A 243 -2.28 -28.54 40.43
N GLY A 244 -3.22 -27.62 40.63
CA GLY A 244 -3.43 -26.48 39.75
C GLY A 244 -2.34 -25.42 39.93
N SER A 245 -2.16 -24.61 38.90
CA SER A 245 -1.79 -23.21 39.02
C SER A 245 -2.10 -22.50 37.71
N ASN A 246 -3.21 -21.76 37.72
CA ASN A 246 -3.44 -20.66 36.79
C ASN A 246 -2.42 -19.56 37.13
N VAL A 247 -1.58 -19.20 36.16
CA VAL A 247 -0.96 -17.87 36.15
C VAL A 247 -1.18 -17.29 34.76
N GLY A 248 -2.22 -16.46 34.66
CA GLY A 248 -2.37 -15.54 33.55
C GLY A 248 -1.26 -14.51 33.63
N LEU A 249 -0.26 -14.62 32.76
CA LEU A 249 0.65 -13.52 32.46
C LEU A 249 -0.05 -12.59 31.49
N SER A 250 -0.71 -11.57 32.04
CA SER A 250 -1.01 -10.35 31.31
C SER A 250 0.32 -9.69 30.93
N VAL A 251 0.74 -9.85 29.67
CA VAL A 251 1.85 -9.07 29.12
C VAL A 251 1.30 -7.67 28.86
N VAL A 252 1.57 -6.77 29.81
CA VAL A 252 1.46 -5.34 29.61
C VAL A 252 2.46 -4.95 28.52
N PHE A 253 1.98 -4.82 27.28
CA PHE A 253 2.74 -4.15 26.24
C PHE A 253 2.75 -2.65 26.57
N SER A 254 3.82 -2.23 27.23
CA SER A 254 4.15 -0.82 27.40
C SER A 254 4.17 -0.15 26.03
N LEU A 255 3.27 0.81 25.85
CA LEU A 255 3.26 1.77 24.75
C LEU A 255 4.56 2.59 24.77
N LEU A 256 5.62 2.05 24.16
CA LEU A 256 6.70 2.85 23.58
C LEU A 256 6.14 3.31 22.23
N GLY A 257 5.67 4.54 22.08
CA GLY A 257 6.39 5.75 22.42
C GLY A 257 6.71 6.43 21.09
N ILE A 258 5.69 7.08 20.53
CA ILE A 258 5.79 7.95 19.36
C ILE A 258 6.70 9.11 19.75
N LEU A 259 8.00 8.97 19.48
CA LEU A 259 8.99 10.05 19.59
C LEU A 259 10.10 9.85 18.56
N PHE A 260 9.82 10.21 17.31
CA PHE A 260 10.86 10.63 16.35
C PHE A 260 10.32 11.72 15.43
N ILE A 261 9.92 12.85 16.02
CA ILE A 261 9.88 14.14 15.31
C ILE A 261 10.53 15.15 16.24
N SER A 262 11.86 15.32 16.16
CA SER A 262 12.63 16.50 16.64
C SER A 262 14.14 16.28 16.45
N SER A 263 14.62 15.99 15.24
CA SER A 263 16.09 15.97 15.01
C SER A 263 16.54 16.29 13.58
N ILE A 264 15.89 17.20 12.86
CA ILE A 264 16.49 17.83 11.66
C ILE A 264 16.21 19.33 11.61
N PHE A 265 16.41 20.02 12.73
CA PHE A 265 16.79 21.43 12.72
C PHE A 265 18.07 21.55 13.52
N TYR A 266 19.23 21.36 12.86
CA TYR A 266 20.53 21.93 13.23
C TYR A 266 21.58 21.45 12.21
N LYS A 267 21.76 22.23 11.13
CA LYS A 267 22.99 22.94 10.74
C LYS A 267 23.01 23.22 9.24
#